data_AF-A0A4R0P503-F1
#
_entry.id   AF-A0A4R0P503-F1
#
_cell.length_a   1.000
_cell.length_b   1.000
_cell.length_c   1.000
_cell.angle_alpha   90.00
_cell.angle_beta   90.00
_cell.angle_gamma   90.00
#
_symmetry.space_group_name_H-M   'P 1'
#
loop_
_entity.id
_entity.type
_entity.pdbx_description
1 polymer ?
#
loop_
_entity_poly.entity_id
_entity_poly.type
_entity_poly.pdbx_seq_one_letter_code
_entity_poly.pdbx_strand_id
1 'polypeptide(L)'
;MHPITAKYSSLGGATGWLGPALTGILTCPDGTGKYQHYANGSIYWHPNAGAHEVHGLIRARWQSLGWEKSALGYPITDESKCPDNIGRYNHFQYGSIYWSPSTGAWEVHGSIRAKYSQLGWEKSFLGYPLTNESTCPDGVGKYNHFQGGSIYWSPFTGAFEVHGYIRQHWSSLGWEKSALGYPISNEMVVFGGAARISNFQHGSIYWSTTAGSRVLKERLRVHIKILAQPTTFTMNEQFAAMQEVYAIAGIRVDWATTENLNLASLTDVDVGGCTMGSVTAEQVTLFGNRNFVGANEVVVYMVRSTVPGYNGCAAYPNGRPGAVVVRTASRWTLGHELGHVLGLPHVNDNNRLMTGNGTFNITNPPPDLASGEQNTMIGSGLSVKL
;
A
#
# COMPACT_ATOMS: atom_id res chain seq x y z
N MET A 1 -24.17 39.81 -25.49
CA MET A 1 -24.96 38.60 -25.17
C MET A 1 -24.43 38.02 -23.86
N HIS A 2 -25.29 37.64 -22.91
CA HIS A 2 -24.83 37.06 -21.65
C HIS A 2 -24.18 35.67 -21.90
N PRO A 3 -23.10 35.28 -21.19
CA PRO A 3 -22.44 33.99 -21.41
C PRO A 3 -23.36 32.77 -21.32
N ILE A 4 -24.31 32.77 -20.37
CA ILE A 4 -25.34 31.71 -20.26
C ILE A 4 -26.19 31.63 -21.54
N THR A 5 -26.63 32.77 -22.08
CA THR A 5 -27.39 32.81 -23.33
C THR A 5 -26.57 32.30 -24.51
N ALA A 6 -25.30 32.69 -24.60
CA ALA A 6 -24.40 32.20 -25.64
C ALA A 6 -24.22 30.67 -25.55
N LYS A 7 -24.04 30.15 -24.33
CA LYS A 7 -23.94 28.72 -24.08
C LYS A 7 -25.23 27.98 -24.47
N TYR A 8 -26.37 28.47 -24.02
CA TYR A 8 -27.67 27.89 -24.36
C TYR A 8 -27.91 27.83 -25.87
N SER A 9 -27.61 28.92 -26.59
CA SER A 9 -27.69 28.95 -28.05
C SER A 9 -26.77 27.92 -28.70
N SER A 10 -25.54 27.74 -28.18
CA SER A 10 -24.61 26.73 -28.70
C SER A 10 -25.09 25.28 -28.51
N LEU A 11 -25.99 25.07 -27.54
CA LEU A 11 -26.63 23.78 -27.27
C LEU A 11 -27.96 23.59 -28.02
N GLY A 12 -28.28 24.47 -28.97
CA GLY A 12 -29.50 24.43 -29.78
C GLY A 12 -30.67 25.27 -29.24
N GLY A 13 -30.48 26.00 -28.13
CA GLY A 13 -31.50 26.87 -27.56
C GLY A 13 -32.80 26.11 -27.21
N ALA A 14 -33.96 26.70 -27.53
CA ALA A 14 -35.27 26.14 -27.18
C ALA A 14 -35.61 24.81 -27.87
N THR A 15 -35.01 24.54 -29.03
CA THR A 15 -35.15 23.25 -29.75
C THR A 15 -34.05 22.26 -29.37
N GLY A 16 -33.06 22.69 -28.59
CA GLY A 16 -31.98 21.87 -28.07
C GLY A 16 -32.43 20.93 -26.94
N TRP A 17 -31.56 19.98 -26.62
CA TRP A 17 -31.85 18.93 -25.63
C TRP A 17 -32.07 19.46 -24.21
N LEU A 18 -31.51 20.63 -23.88
CA LEU A 18 -31.67 21.26 -22.56
C LEU A 18 -33.12 21.73 -22.31
N GLY A 19 -33.90 21.93 -23.38
CA GLY A 19 -35.29 22.34 -23.33
C GLY A 19 -35.49 23.82 -23.01
N PRO A 20 -36.74 24.27 -22.79
CA PRO A 20 -37.05 25.67 -22.50
C PRO A 20 -36.47 26.14 -21.16
N ALA A 21 -36.16 27.43 -21.07
CA ALA A 21 -35.77 28.06 -19.81
C ALA A 21 -36.96 28.09 -18.84
N LEU A 22 -36.72 27.72 -17.58
CA LEU A 22 -37.70 27.75 -16.49
C LEU A 22 -37.60 29.01 -15.63
N THR A 23 -36.42 29.65 -15.65
CA THR A 23 -36.16 30.89 -14.91
C THR A 23 -35.56 31.93 -15.86
N GLY A 24 -35.52 33.20 -15.42
CA GLY A 24 -34.56 34.16 -15.97
C GLY A 24 -33.12 33.81 -15.61
N ILE A 25 -32.17 34.63 -16.05
CA ILE A 25 -30.79 34.59 -15.54
C ILE A 25 -30.79 35.23 -14.15
N LEU A 26 -30.51 34.43 -13.13
CA LEU A 26 -30.51 34.83 -11.73
C LEU A 26 -29.08 34.95 -11.21
N THR A 27 -28.89 35.77 -10.18
CA THR A 27 -27.62 35.85 -9.45
C THR A 27 -27.57 34.73 -8.41
N CYS A 28 -26.43 34.04 -8.33
CA CYS A 28 -26.20 33.07 -7.26
C CYS A 28 -26.14 33.79 -5.90
N PRO A 29 -26.43 33.11 -4.79
CA PRO A 29 -26.47 33.76 -3.48
C PRO A 29 -25.11 34.27 -2.97
N ASP A 30 -23.99 33.86 -3.59
CA ASP A 30 -22.66 34.41 -3.32
C ASP A 30 -22.44 35.81 -3.93
N GLY A 31 -23.40 36.31 -4.72
CA GLY A 31 -23.36 37.60 -5.39
C GLY A 31 -22.50 37.66 -6.65
N THR A 32 -21.78 36.58 -6.99
CA THR A 32 -20.78 36.58 -8.07
C THR A 32 -21.27 35.78 -9.28
N GLY A 33 -21.66 34.52 -9.09
CA GLY A 33 -22.10 33.68 -10.19
C GLY A 33 -23.48 34.05 -10.71
N LYS A 34 -23.78 33.57 -11.91
CA LYS A 34 -25.11 33.64 -12.54
C LYS A 34 -25.56 32.23 -12.89
N TYR A 35 -26.86 31.97 -12.88
CA TYR A 35 -27.40 30.70 -13.32
C TYR A 35 -28.74 30.87 -14.02
N GLN A 36 -29.10 29.87 -14.80
CA GLN A 36 -30.43 29.72 -15.37
C GLN A 36 -30.82 28.25 -15.37
N HIS A 37 -32.03 27.95 -14.89
CA HIS A 37 -32.58 26.61 -14.94
C HIS A 37 -33.37 26.39 -16.23
N TYR A 38 -33.28 25.18 -16.76
CA TYR A 38 -33.96 24.71 -17.95
C TYR A 38 -34.68 23.39 -17.65
N ALA A 39 -35.58 22.98 -18.53
CA ALA A 39 -36.38 21.76 -18.33
C ALA A 39 -35.51 20.52 -18.02
N ASN A 40 -34.39 20.36 -18.73
CA ASN A 40 -33.55 19.16 -18.64
C ASN A 40 -32.17 19.41 -18.01
N GLY A 41 -31.91 20.60 -17.47
CA GLY A 41 -30.60 20.90 -16.88
C GLY A 41 -30.46 22.33 -16.36
N SER A 42 -29.22 22.75 -16.13
CA SER A 42 -28.92 24.12 -15.71
C SER A 42 -27.60 24.58 -16.30
N ILE A 43 -27.53 25.87 -16.62
CA ILE A 43 -26.26 26.49 -17.01
C ILE A 43 -25.87 27.47 -15.90
N TYR A 44 -24.67 27.28 -15.39
CA TYR A 44 -24.06 28.17 -14.40
C TYR A 44 -22.88 28.88 -15.03
N TRP A 45 -22.72 30.16 -14.70
CA TRP A 45 -21.59 30.98 -15.10
C TRP A 45 -20.91 31.59 -13.89
N HIS A 46 -19.58 31.57 -13.90
CA HIS A 46 -18.73 32.29 -12.97
C HIS A 46 -17.57 32.94 -13.73
N PRO A 47 -17.11 34.16 -13.36
CA PRO A 47 -16.08 34.88 -14.12
C PRO A 47 -14.79 34.07 -14.33
N ASN A 48 -14.41 33.24 -13.36
CA ASN A 48 -13.19 32.42 -13.42
C ASN A 48 -13.42 31.02 -14.03
N ALA A 49 -14.66 30.65 -14.36
CA ALA A 49 -14.99 29.31 -14.88
C ALA A 49 -15.58 29.34 -16.28
N GLY A 50 -16.27 30.43 -16.66
CA GLY A 50 -17.11 30.45 -17.86
C GLY A 50 -18.49 29.85 -17.59
N ALA A 51 -19.27 29.65 -18.68
CA ALA A 51 -20.63 29.12 -18.61
C ALA A 51 -20.64 27.63 -18.98
N HIS A 52 -21.08 26.79 -18.05
CA HIS A 52 -21.09 25.33 -18.19
C HIS A 52 -22.45 24.75 -17.83
N GLU A 53 -22.84 23.71 -18.56
CA GLU A 53 -24.07 23.00 -18.28
C GLU A 53 -23.84 21.83 -17.31
N VAL A 54 -24.84 21.58 -16.47
CA VAL A 54 -24.93 20.38 -15.63
C VAL A 54 -26.35 19.83 -15.76
N HIS A 55 -26.51 18.53 -15.99
CA HIS A 55 -27.82 17.91 -16.18
C HIS A 55 -27.97 16.54 -15.49
N GLY A 56 -29.14 15.93 -15.68
CA GLY A 56 -29.45 14.58 -15.21
C GLY A 56 -29.12 14.32 -13.75
N LEU A 57 -28.53 13.16 -13.48
CA LEU A 57 -28.22 12.69 -12.12
C LEU A 57 -27.00 13.41 -11.51
N ILE A 58 -26.09 13.94 -12.33
CA ILE A 58 -24.97 14.76 -11.83
C ILE A 58 -25.51 16.07 -11.26
N ARG A 59 -26.41 16.73 -12.00
CA ARG A 59 -27.11 17.92 -11.50
C ARG A 59 -27.92 17.63 -10.25
N ALA A 60 -28.67 16.53 -10.23
CA ALA A 60 -29.46 16.15 -9.06
C ALA A 60 -28.57 15.91 -7.83
N ARG A 61 -27.39 15.30 -8.01
CA ARG A 61 -26.40 15.15 -6.94
C ARG A 61 -25.88 16.51 -6.47
N TRP A 62 -25.43 17.36 -7.39
CA TRP A 62 -24.90 18.68 -7.03
C TRP A 62 -25.96 19.55 -6.31
N GLN A 63 -27.21 19.47 -6.75
CA GLN A 63 -28.36 20.07 -6.07
C GLN A 63 -28.47 19.60 -4.61
N SER A 64 -28.40 18.28 -4.37
CA SER A 64 -28.51 17.72 -3.01
C SER A 64 -27.38 18.17 -2.08
N LEU A 65 -26.24 18.59 -2.65
CA LEU A 65 -25.09 19.10 -1.91
C LEU A 65 -25.18 20.62 -1.64
N GLY A 66 -26.22 21.30 -2.14
CA GLY A 66 -26.38 22.74 -2.00
C GLY A 66 -25.80 23.57 -3.16
N TRP A 67 -25.67 22.98 -4.35
CA TRP A 67 -25.23 23.67 -5.57
C TRP A 67 -23.85 24.33 -5.42
N GLU A 68 -23.69 25.56 -5.91
CA GLU A 68 -22.45 26.34 -5.84
C GLU A 68 -21.98 26.66 -4.42
N LYS A 69 -22.86 26.53 -3.41
CA LYS A 69 -22.48 26.66 -2.00
C LYS A 69 -21.84 25.40 -1.43
N SER A 70 -21.91 24.29 -2.15
CA SER A 70 -21.26 23.04 -1.75
C SER A 70 -19.73 23.18 -1.78
N ALA A 71 -19.04 22.21 -1.20
CA ALA A 71 -17.57 22.13 -1.28
C ALA A 71 -17.02 22.04 -2.71
N LEU A 72 -17.86 21.76 -3.71
CA LEU A 72 -17.45 21.62 -5.11
C LEU A 72 -17.32 22.98 -5.82
N GLY A 73 -18.10 23.99 -5.43
CA GLY A 73 -18.19 25.28 -6.11
C GLY A 73 -18.92 25.20 -7.46
N TYR A 74 -18.52 26.04 -8.42
CA TYR A 74 -19.10 26.12 -9.76
C TYR A 74 -18.59 25.05 -10.72
N PRO A 75 -19.40 24.60 -11.71
CA PRO A 75 -18.91 23.74 -12.77
C PRO A 75 -17.87 24.46 -13.63
N ILE A 76 -16.83 23.73 -14.03
CA ILE A 76 -15.76 24.20 -14.93
C ILE A 76 -15.71 23.42 -16.24
N THR A 77 -16.58 22.42 -16.40
CA THR A 77 -16.84 21.70 -17.64
C THR A 77 -18.33 21.48 -17.80
N ASP A 78 -18.78 21.30 -19.04
CA ASP A 78 -20.05 20.63 -19.32
C ASP A 78 -20.01 19.16 -18.88
N GLU A 79 -21.18 18.52 -18.86
CA GLU A 79 -21.26 17.09 -18.60
C GLU A 79 -20.70 16.30 -19.80
N SER A 80 -19.56 15.65 -19.59
CA SER A 80 -18.82 14.94 -20.62
C SER A 80 -18.86 13.43 -20.38
N LYS A 81 -18.74 12.64 -21.46
CA LYS A 81 -18.54 11.20 -21.33
C LYS A 81 -17.17 10.94 -20.68
N CYS A 82 -17.12 9.96 -19.80
CA CYS A 82 -15.85 9.45 -19.32
C CYS A 82 -15.07 8.79 -20.48
N PRO A 83 -13.73 8.88 -20.51
CA PRO A 83 -12.87 8.23 -21.49
C PRO A 83 -13.09 6.73 -21.72
N ASP A 84 -13.63 6.00 -20.75
CA ASP A 84 -13.99 4.58 -20.88
C ASP A 84 -15.32 4.33 -21.65
N ASN A 85 -16.03 5.40 -21.99
CA ASN A 85 -17.36 5.42 -22.62
C ASN A 85 -18.50 4.79 -21.79
N ILE A 86 -18.33 4.59 -20.48
CA ILE A 86 -19.35 4.00 -19.61
C ILE A 86 -20.11 5.10 -18.87
N GLY A 87 -19.37 5.97 -18.19
CA GLY A 87 -19.92 6.99 -17.32
C GLY A 87 -19.93 8.38 -17.92
N ARG A 88 -20.34 9.35 -17.09
CA ARG A 88 -20.30 10.77 -17.35
C ARG A 88 -19.73 11.52 -16.16
N TYR A 89 -19.23 12.72 -16.38
CA TYR A 89 -18.74 13.55 -15.29
C TYR A 89 -18.88 15.04 -15.59
N ASN A 90 -18.94 15.82 -14.51
CA ASN A 90 -18.59 17.24 -14.53
C ASN A 90 -17.40 17.45 -13.58
N HIS A 91 -16.46 18.30 -14.01
CA HIS A 91 -15.53 18.90 -13.07
C HIS A 91 -16.11 20.21 -12.54
N PHE A 92 -15.84 20.45 -11.25
CA PHE A 92 -16.16 21.66 -10.54
C PHE A 92 -14.85 22.31 -10.05
N GLN A 93 -14.92 23.54 -9.56
CA GLN A 93 -13.74 24.29 -9.12
C GLN A 93 -12.87 23.51 -8.12
N TYR A 94 -13.51 22.77 -7.20
CA TYR A 94 -12.82 22.11 -6.10
C TYR A 94 -13.08 20.60 -6.04
N GLY A 95 -13.80 20.04 -7.02
CA GLY A 95 -14.16 18.64 -7.03
C GLY A 95 -14.63 18.11 -8.39
N SER A 96 -15.12 16.88 -8.40
CA SER A 96 -15.78 16.27 -9.56
C SER A 96 -17.03 15.55 -9.09
N ILE A 97 -18.02 15.41 -9.98
CA ILE A 97 -19.09 14.42 -9.80
C ILE A 97 -19.00 13.46 -10.98
N TYR A 98 -18.94 12.16 -10.67
CA TYR A 98 -18.95 11.08 -11.64
C TYR A 98 -20.25 10.32 -11.53
N TRP A 99 -20.83 9.97 -12.68
CA TRP A 99 -21.98 9.10 -12.81
C TRP A 99 -21.63 7.87 -13.64
N SER A 100 -22.11 6.71 -13.23
CA SER A 100 -22.17 5.52 -14.08
C SER A 100 -23.53 4.82 -13.94
N PRO A 101 -23.94 3.98 -14.92
CA PRO A 101 -25.17 3.21 -14.81
C PRO A 101 -25.22 2.28 -13.58
N SER A 102 -24.06 1.77 -13.14
CA SER A 102 -23.98 0.80 -12.03
C SER A 102 -23.81 1.46 -10.67
N THR A 103 -23.28 2.68 -10.60
CA THR A 103 -23.00 3.34 -9.31
C THR A 103 -23.93 4.52 -9.03
N GLY A 104 -24.50 5.18 -10.05
CA GLY A 104 -25.15 6.47 -9.89
C GLY A 104 -24.14 7.62 -9.78
N ALA A 105 -24.60 8.81 -9.41
CA ALA A 105 -23.78 10.02 -9.37
C ALA A 105 -23.19 10.26 -7.98
N TRP A 106 -21.87 10.41 -7.86
CA TRP A 106 -21.14 10.63 -6.61
C TRP A 106 -20.03 11.63 -6.77
N GLU A 107 -19.81 12.45 -5.74
CA GLU A 107 -18.76 13.45 -5.75
C GLU A 107 -17.44 12.92 -5.17
N VAL A 108 -16.33 13.45 -5.69
CA VAL A 108 -14.99 13.27 -5.16
C VAL A 108 -14.28 14.63 -5.18
N HIS A 109 -13.71 15.06 -4.06
CA HIS A 109 -13.05 16.37 -3.97
C HIS A 109 -11.73 16.35 -3.17
N GLY A 110 -11.13 17.53 -2.99
CA GLY A 110 -9.94 17.70 -2.14
C GLY A 110 -8.77 16.75 -2.44
N SER A 111 -8.09 16.30 -1.39
CA SER A 111 -6.94 15.40 -1.49
C SER A 111 -7.30 14.01 -2.02
N ILE A 112 -8.54 13.55 -1.79
CA ILE A 112 -9.00 12.25 -2.32
C ILE A 112 -9.12 12.32 -3.84
N ARG A 113 -9.71 13.38 -4.38
CA ARG A 113 -9.76 13.62 -5.83
C ARG A 113 -8.35 13.73 -6.42
N ALA A 114 -7.44 14.40 -5.74
CA ALA A 114 -6.06 14.50 -6.19
C ALA A 114 -5.39 13.11 -6.28
N LYS A 115 -5.62 12.22 -5.29
CA LYS A 115 -5.13 10.83 -5.36
C LYS A 115 -5.81 10.04 -6.48
N TYR A 116 -7.14 10.14 -6.61
CA TYR A 116 -7.89 9.47 -7.67
C TYR A 116 -7.40 9.89 -9.07
N SER A 117 -7.09 11.17 -9.25
CA SER A 117 -6.45 11.71 -10.45
C SER A 117 -5.10 11.07 -10.74
N GLN A 118 -4.22 10.99 -9.74
CA GLN A 118 -2.89 10.38 -9.87
C GLN A 118 -2.96 8.90 -10.28
N LEU A 119 -4.03 8.20 -9.89
CA LEU A 119 -4.25 6.80 -10.24
C LEU A 119 -4.83 6.62 -11.65
N GLY A 120 -5.24 7.70 -12.32
CA GLY A 120 -5.84 7.65 -13.65
C GLY A 120 -7.37 7.67 -13.66
N TRP A 121 -7.99 8.21 -12.61
CA TRP A 121 -9.45 8.40 -12.49
C TRP A 121 -10.23 7.08 -12.65
N GLU A 122 -11.35 7.09 -13.35
CA GLU A 122 -12.24 5.95 -13.55
C GLU A 122 -11.62 4.83 -14.39
N LYS A 123 -10.54 5.13 -15.13
CA LYS A 123 -9.74 4.12 -15.84
C LYS A 123 -8.81 3.34 -14.92
N SER A 124 -8.60 3.81 -13.68
CA SER A 124 -7.80 3.10 -12.69
C SER A 124 -8.51 1.84 -12.20
N PHE A 125 -7.79 0.99 -11.48
CA PHE A 125 -8.38 -0.19 -10.82
C PHE A 125 -9.48 0.16 -9.80
N LEU A 126 -9.60 1.42 -9.37
CA LEU A 126 -10.68 1.84 -8.47
C LEU A 126 -12.03 1.92 -9.19
N GLY A 127 -12.06 2.21 -10.49
CA GLY A 127 -13.31 2.46 -11.21
C GLY A 127 -14.07 3.66 -10.65
N TYR A 128 -15.40 3.63 -10.75
CA TYR A 128 -16.26 4.74 -10.34
C TYR A 128 -16.45 4.83 -8.82
N PRO A 129 -16.65 6.06 -8.28
CA PRO A 129 -17.03 6.24 -6.89
C PRO A 129 -18.41 5.61 -6.58
N LEU A 130 -18.55 5.13 -5.34
CA LEU A 130 -19.76 4.55 -4.75
C LEU A 130 -20.36 5.43 -3.65
N THR A 131 -19.60 6.41 -3.16
CA THR A 131 -20.01 7.32 -2.10
C THR A 131 -19.55 8.74 -2.42
N ASN A 132 -20.20 9.72 -1.80
CA ASN A 132 -19.60 11.05 -1.64
C ASN A 132 -18.38 10.95 -0.73
N GLU A 133 -17.58 12.01 -0.68
CA GLU A 133 -16.57 12.19 0.36
C GLU A 133 -17.29 12.35 1.70
N SER A 134 -17.03 11.41 2.62
CA SER A 134 -17.67 11.37 3.93
C SER A 134 -16.63 11.51 5.04
N THR A 135 -17.00 12.16 6.14
CA THR A 135 -16.18 12.13 7.36
C THR A 135 -16.08 10.71 7.85
N CYS A 136 -14.86 10.26 8.17
CA CYS A 136 -14.64 8.97 8.78
C CYS A 136 -15.39 8.89 10.13
N PRO A 137 -15.91 7.73 10.52
CA PRO A 137 -16.58 7.51 11.81
C PRO A 137 -15.82 7.95 13.08
N ASP A 138 -14.50 8.11 13.02
CA ASP A 138 -13.68 8.66 14.12
C ASP A 138 -13.70 10.20 14.21
N GLY A 139 -14.27 10.89 13.22
CA GLY A 139 -14.34 12.34 13.12
C GLY A 139 -13.07 13.04 12.63
N VAL A 140 -12.02 12.31 12.23
CA VAL A 140 -10.71 12.89 11.89
C VAL A 140 -10.53 12.99 10.38
N GLY A 141 -10.67 11.87 9.68
CA GLY A 141 -10.36 11.76 8.26
C GLY A 141 -11.58 11.89 7.36
N LYS A 142 -11.31 11.69 6.07
CA LYS A 142 -12.30 11.66 4.99
C LYS A 142 -12.08 10.40 4.15
N TYR A 143 -13.14 9.90 3.52
CA TYR A 143 -13.02 8.77 2.61
C TYR A 143 -14.02 8.83 1.47
N ASN A 144 -13.66 8.19 0.35
CA ASN A 144 -14.58 7.72 -0.67
C ASN A 144 -14.39 6.21 -0.86
N HIS A 145 -15.50 5.50 -1.02
CA HIS A 145 -15.47 4.15 -1.57
C HIS A 145 -15.62 4.19 -3.09
N PHE A 146 -14.92 3.28 -3.76
CA PHE A 146 -14.95 3.08 -5.21
C PHE A 146 -15.24 1.61 -5.50
N GLN A 147 -15.61 1.29 -6.73
CA GLN A 147 -15.91 -0.09 -7.15
C GLN A 147 -14.78 -1.08 -6.79
N GLY A 148 -13.54 -0.69 -7.05
CA GLY A 148 -12.36 -1.52 -6.83
C GLY A 148 -11.64 -1.31 -5.51
N GLY A 149 -12.03 -0.32 -4.69
CA GLY A 149 -11.27 0.00 -3.48
C GLY A 149 -11.79 1.19 -2.70
N SER A 150 -10.90 1.86 -1.97
CA SER A 150 -11.22 3.09 -1.25
C SER A 150 -10.01 3.98 -1.19
N ILE A 151 -10.26 5.28 -1.10
CA ILE A 151 -9.22 6.25 -0.77
C ILE A 151 -9.61 6.87 0.56
N TYR A 152 -8.68 6.83 1.51
CA TYR A 152 -8.80 7.48 2.81
C TYR A 152 -7.79 8.61 2.90
N TRP A 153 -8.20 9.72 3.50
CA TRP A 153 -7.36 10.86 3.80
C TRP A 153 -7.45 11.18 5.28
N SER A 154 -6.31 11.53 5.88
CA SER A 154 -6.26 12.19 7.19
C SER A 154 -5.27 13.36 7.15
N PRO A 155 -5.39 14.36 8.04
CA PRO A 155 -4.42 15.46 8.11
C PRO A 155 -3.00 14.99 8.47
N PHE A 156 -2.85 13.80 9.08
CA PHE A 156 -1.56 13.28 9.53
C PHE A 156 -0.88 12.36 8.52
N THR A 157 -1.67 11.71 7.65
CA THR A 157 -1.16 10.71 6.70
C THR A 157 -1.23 11.19 5.25
N GLY A 158 -2.18 12.04 4.90
CA GLY A 158 -2.51 12.32 3.50
C GLY A 158 -3.44 11.27 2.90
N ALA A 159 -3.64 11.33 1.58
CA ALA A 159 -4.59 10.47 0.88
C ALA A 159 -3.92 9.20 0.33
N PHE A 160 -4.41 8.02 0.71
CA PHE A 160 -3.92 6.74 0.23
C PHE A 160 -5.05 5.81 -0.15
N GLU A 161 -4.80 5.01 -1.18
CA GLU A 161 -5.73 3.97 -1.61
C GLU A 161 -5.50 2.67 -0.84
N VAL A 162 -6.59 1.93 -0.60
CA VAL A 162 -6.55 0.55 -0.11
C VAL A 162 -7.57 -0.25 -0.92
N HIS A 163 -7.19 -1.42 -1.43
CA HIS A 163 -8.05 -2.24 -2.28
C HIS A 163 -7.94 -3.75 -2.00
N GLY A 164 -8.69 -4.55 -2.76
CA GLY A 164 -8.62 -6.02 -2.75
C GLY A 164 -8.80 -6.67 -1.37
N TYR A 165 -8.08 -7.76 -1.14
CA TYR A 165 -8.14 -8.53 0.11
C TYR A 165 -7.56 -7.80 1.32
N ILE A 166 -6.65 -6.84 1.10
CA ILE A 166 -6.12 -5.99 2.18
C ILE A 166 -7.23 -5.08 2.71
N ARG A 167 -7.95 -4.39 1.81
CA ARG A 167 -9.11 -3.56 2.18
C ARG A 167 -10.19 -4.38 2.88
N GLN A 168 -10.51 -5.56 2.35
CA GLN A 168 -11.52 -6.44 2.97
C GLN A 168 -11.12 -6.83 4.39
N HIS A 169 -9.86 -7.19 4.62
CA HIS A 169 -9.39 -7.52 5.96
C HIS A 169 -9.39 -6.30 6.89
N TRP A 170 -8.89 -5.16 6.43
CA TRP A 170 -8.94 -3.92 7.22
C TRP A 170 -10.38 -3.52 7.58
N SER A 171 -11.33 -3.73 6.66
CA SER A 171 -12.74 -3.49 6.92
C SER A 171 -13.30 -4.36 8.02
N SER A 172 -12.93 -5.66 8.05
CA SER A 172 -13.41 -6.58 9.09
C SER A 172 -12.79 -6.28 10.46
N LEU A 173 -11.70 -5.51 10.50
CA LEU A 173 -11.08 -5.01 11.73
C LEU A 173 -11.69 -3.69 12.22
N GLY A 174 -12.61 -3.08 11.47
CA GLY A 174 -13.24 -1.81 11.83
C GLY A 174 -12.58 -0.58 11.21
N TRP A 175 -11.91 -0.72 10.05
CA TRP A 175 -11.38 0.39 9.26
C TRP A 175 -10.39 1.28 10.05
N GLU A 176 -10.47 2.60 9.89
CA GLU A 176 -9.60 3.58 10.56
C GLU A 176 -9.75 3.58 12.08
N LYS A 177 -10.88 3.06 12.60
CA LYS A 177 -11.08 2.85 14.05
C LYS A 177 -10.40 1.58 14.57
N SER A 178 -9.91 0.72 13.69
CA SER A 178 -9.14 -0.46 14.10
C SER A 178 -7.83 -0.06 14.77
N ALA A 179 -7.19 -1.02 15.43
CA ALA A 179 -5.87 -0.82 16.03
C ALA A 179 -4.78 -0.45 15.01
N LEU A 180 -5.04 -0.49 13.70
CA LEU A 180 -4.08 -0.11 12.65
C LEU A 180 -4.12 1.39 12.33
N GLY A 181 -5.26 2.07 12.54
CA GLY A 181 -5.45 3.47 12.14
C GLY A 181 -5.58 3.65 10.63
N TYR A 182 -5.22 4.84 10.14
CA TYR A 182 -5.26 5.21 8.72
C TYR A 182 -4.14 4.57 7.91
N PRO A 183 -4.34 4.37 6.59
CA PRO A 183 -3.26 4.01 5.69
C PRO A 183 -2.20 5.12 5.62
N ILE A 184 -0.93 4.72 5.52
CA ILE A 184 0.24 5.57 5.30
C ILE A 184 1.00 5.22 4.02
N SER A 185 0.49 4.25 3.26
CA SER A 185 0.94 3.91 1.92
C SER A 185 -0.24 3.46 1.07
N ASN A 186 -0.10 3.56 -0.26
CA ASN A 186 -0.93 2.76 -1.17
C ASN A 186 -0.62 1.27 -0.97
N GLU A 187 -1.38 0.38 -1.61
CA GLU A 187 -0.97 -1.02 -1.73
C GLU A 187 0.29 -1.13 -2.59
N MET A 188 1.27 -1.87 -2.08
CA MET A 188 2.56 -2.10 -2.73
C MET A 188 2.75 -3.59 -3.01
N VAL A 189 3.45 -3.88 -4.09
CA VAL A 189 3.97 -5.22 -4.38
C VAL A 189 5.12 -5.51 -3.42
N VAL A 190 5.06 -6.64 -2.73
CA VAL A 190 6.16 -7.15 -1.90
C VAL A 190 7.27 -7.71 -2.79
N PHE A 191 8.52 -7.75 -2.29
CA PHE A 191 9.63 -8.39 -3.00
C PHE A 191 9.25 -9.79 -3.50
N GLY A 192 9.74 -10.17 -4.68
CA GLY A 192 9.37 -11.43 -5.35
C GLY A 192 8.01 -11.40 -6.08
N GLY A 193 7.21 -10.34 -5.97
CA GLY A 193 6.08 -10.05 -6.86
C GLY A 193 4.76 -10.77 -6.55
N ALA A 194 4.79 -11.83 -5.74
CA ALA A 194 3.62 -12.68 -5.49
C ALA A 194 2.69 -12.17 -4.36
N ALA A 195 3.15 -11.23 -3.53
CA ALA A 195 2.41 -10.74 -2.37
C ALA A 195 2.22 -9.22 -2.40
N ARG A 196 1.28 -8.75 -1.59
CA ARG A 196 0.88 -7.34 -1.48
C ARG A 196 0.96 -6.88 -0.03
N ILE A 197 1.23 -5.60 0.18
CA ILE A 197 1.26 -4.99 1.50
C ILE A 197 0.76 -3.55 1.46
N SER A 198 -0.06 -3.17 2.44
CA SER A 198 -0.34 -1.76 2.76
C SER A 198 0.13 -1.47 4.17
N ASN A 199 0.76 -0.32 4.35
CA ASN A 199 1.17 0.17 5.66
C ASN A 199 0.10 1.10 6.23
N PHE A 200 -0.10 0.99 7.53
CA PHE A 200 -1.01 1.79 8.34
C PHE A 200 -0.22 2.46 9.48
N GLN A 201 -0.84 3.41 10.18
CA GLN A 201 -0.19 4.17 11.24
C GLN A 201 0.45 3.30 12.34
N HIS A 202 -0.15 2.15 12.64
CA HIS A 202 0.26 1.28 13.76
C HIS A 202 0.44 -0.18 13.31
N GLY A 203 0.89 -0.41 12.09
CA GLY A 203 1.13 -1.74 11.55
C GLY A 203 1.00 -1.82 10.04
N SER A 204 0.93 -3.03 9.51
CA SER A 204 0.70 -3.29 8.10
C SER A 204 -0.30 -4.41 7.92
N ILE A 205 -0.90 -4.52 6.74
CA ILE A 205 -1.59 -5.74 6.32
C ILE A 205 -0.86 -6.29 5.11
N TYR A 206 -0.38 -7.51 5.26
CA TYR A 206 0.19 -8.31 4.19
C TYR A 206 -0.87 -9.25 3.62
N TRP A 207 -0.79 -9.53 2.33
CA TRP A 207 -1.61 -10.54 1.67
C TRP A 207 -0.79 -11.34 0.65
N SER A 208 -0.92 -12.66 0.68
CA SER A 208 -0.54 -13.56 -0.41
C SER A 208 -1.63 -14.61 -0.63
N THR A 209 -1.56 -15.34 -1.73
CA THR A 209 -2.51 -16.42 -2.03
C THR A 209 -2.41 -17.59 -1.06
N THR A 210 -1.24 -17.83 -0.47
CA THR A 210 -0.98 -18.95 0.45
C THR A 210 -1.20 -18.54 1.90
N ALA A 211 -0.73 -17.36 2.32
CA ALA A 211 -0.84 -16.88 3.69
C ALA A 211 -2.18 -16.20 3.98
N GLY A 212 -2.92 -15.78 2.95
CA GLY A 212 -4.08 -14.90 3.10
C GLY A 212 -3.69 -13.55 3.70
N SER A 213 -4.68 -12.81 4.23
CA SER A 213 -4.41 -11.53 4.88
C SER A 213 -3.87 -11.72 6.30
N ARG A 214 -2.79 -11.00 6.62
CA ARG A 214 -2.11 -11.02 7.92
C ARG A 214 -1.85 -9.61 8.41
N VAL A 215 -2.25 -9.33 9.65
CA VAL A 215 -1.90 -8.08 10.34
C VAL A 215 -0.48 -8.20 10.88
N LEU A 216 0.37 -7.25 10.52
CA LEU A 216 1.74 -7.16 10.97
C LEU A 216 1.86 -6.00 11.96
N LYS A 217 2.25 -6.30 13.19
CA LYS A 217 2.38 -5.32 14.29
C LYS A 217 3.82 -5.08 14.72
N GLU A 218 4.70 -5.99 14.35
CA GLU A 218 6.12 -5.90 14.61
C GLU A 218 6.88 -5.71 13.30
N ARG A 219 8.10 -5.19 13.39
CA ARG A 219 9.00 -4.98 12.27
C ARG A 219 10.38 -5.52 12.59
N LEU A 220 10.93 -6.25 11.63
CA LEU A 220 12.34 -6.62 11.55
C LEU A 220 13.01 -5.88 10.40
N ARG A 221 14.11 -5.16 10.66
CA ARG A 221 14.90 -4.52 9.59
C ARG A 221 16.12 -5.37 9.26
N VAL A 222 16.28 -5.68 7.98
CA VAL A 222 17.35 -6.55 7.48
C VAL A 222 18.18 -5.82 6.43
N HIS A 223 19.50 -5.87 6.61
CA HIS A 223 20.49 -5.29 5.69
C HIS A 223 21.30 -6.41 5.04
N ILE A 224 21.53 -6.30 3.74
CA ILE A 224 22.22 -7.34 2.95
C ILE A 224 23.62 -6.86 2.60
N LYS A 225 24.62 -7.68 2.88
CA LYS A 225 26.01 -7.49 2.48
C LYS A 225 26.39 -8.61 1.52
N ILE A 226 26.84 -8.27 0.31
CA ILE A 226 27.10 -9.25 -0.74
C ILE A 226 28.60 -9.35 -1.00
N LEU A 227 29.19 -10.50 -0.67
CA LEU A 227 30.52 -10.90 -1.11
C LEU A 227 30.44 -11.85 -2.31
N ALA A 228 29.39 -12.69 -2.35
CA ALA A 228 29.08 -13.54 -3.48
C ALA A 228 27.58 -13.52 -3.80
N GLN A 229 27.24 -13.34 -5.07
CA GLN A 229 25.85 -13.30 -5.53
C GLN A 229 25.20 -14.69 -5.40
N PRO A 230 23.95 -14.77 -4.88
CA PRO A 230 23.16 -16.00 -4.87
C PRO A 230 23.07 -16.64 -6.25
N THR A 231 23.10 -17.98 -6.32
CA THR A 231 23.06 -18.75 -7.57
C THR A 231 21.90 -19.71 -7.68
N THR A 232 21.40 -20.22 -6.56
CA THR A 232 20.27 -21.18 -6.56
C THR A 232 18.93 -20.45 -6.58
N PHE A 233 18.79 -19.42 -5.75
CA PHE A 233 17.62 -18.54 -5.69
C PHE A 233 18.08 -17.10 -5.58
N THR A 234 17.42 -16.20 -6.30
CA THR A 234 17.68 -14.76 -6.21
C THR A 234 17.40 -14.25 -4.80
N MET A 235 18.01 -13.11 -4.45
CA MET A 235 17.73 -12.47 -3.15
C MET A 235 16.24 -12.11 -3.00
N ASN A 236 15.59 -11.68 -4.07
CA ASN A 236 14.16 -11.37 -4.06
C ASN A 236 13.31 -12.59 -3.69
N GLU A 237 13.62 -13.76 -4.23
CA GLU A 237 12.88 -15.01 -3.91
C GLU A 237 13.10 -15.43 -2.46
N GLN A 238 14.34 -15.36 -1.96
CA GLN A 238 14.65 -15.69 -0.57
C GLN A 238 13.97 -14.73 0.41
N PHE A 239 13.96 -13.43 0.10
CA PHE A 239 13.33 -12.42 0.94
C PHE A 239 11.80 -12.52 0.92
N ALA A 240 11.21 -12.77 -0.26
CA ALA A 240 9.77 -13.01 -0.41
C ALA A 240 9.31 -14.23 0.41
N ALA A 241 10.07 -15.33 0.32
CA ALA A 241 9.83 -16.55 1.06
C ALA A 241 9.88 -16.31 2.58
N MET A 242 10.88 -15.57 3.06
CA MET A 242 10.97 -15.18 4.48
C MET A 242 9.80 -14.29 4.91
N GLN A 243 9.46 -13.28 4.12
CA GLN A 243 8.36 -12.35 4.42
C GLN A 243 7.02 -13.08 4.54
N GLU A 244 6.75 -14.06 3.67
CA GLU A 244 5.53 -14.86 3.72
C GLU A 244 5.42 -15.68 5.01
N VAL A 245 6.51 -16.33 5.42
CA VAL A 245 6.55 -17.11 6.67
C VAL A 245 6.44 -16.19 7.88
N TYR A 246 7.16 -15.07 7.90
CA TYR A 246 7.19 -14.16 9.06
C TYR A 246 5.88 -13.35 9.19
N ALA A 247 5.13 -13.19 8.09
CA ALA A 247 3.80 -12.63 8.14
C ALA A 247 2.83 -13.47 9.01
N ILE A 248 3.05 -14.79 9.10
CA ILE A 248 2.28 -15.67 10.01
C ILE A 248 2.51 -15.28 11.47
N ALA A 249 3.74 -14.86 11.82
CA ALA A 249 4.09 -14.35 13.14
C ALA A 249 3.69 -12.88 13.36
N GLY A 250 3.05 -12.22 12.39
CA GLY A 250 2.72 -10.79 12.49
C GLY A 250 3.93 -9.85 12.41
N ILE A 251 5.04 -10.32 11.82
CA ILE A 251 6.28 -9.55 11.68
C ILE A 251 6.45 -9.11 10.23
N ARG A 252 6.56 -7.79 10.03
CA ARG A 252 6.97 -7.19 8.76
C ARG A 252 8.47 -7.20 8.63
N VAL A 253 9.01 -7.82 7.60
CA VAL A 253 10.44 -7.77 7.32
C VAL A 253 10.73 -6.70 6.27
N ASP A 254 11.49 -5.68 6.66
CA ASP A 254 11.91 -4.58 5.79
C ASP A 254 13.31 -4.86 5.25
N TRP A 255 13.46 -4.98 3.93
CA TRP A 255 14.76 -4.94 3.27
C TRP A 255 15.26 -3.49 3.29
N ALA A 256 16.18 -3.20 4.19
CA ALA A 256 16.60 -1.84 4.49
C ALA A 256 17.69 -1.33 3.52
N THR A 257 18.80 -2.05 3.38
CA THR A 257 19.88 -1.68 2.43
C THR A 257 20.57 -2.90 1.84
N THR A 258 21.28 -2.68 0.73
CA THR A 258 22.21 -3.64 0.12
C THR A 258 23.56 -2.98 -0.10
N GLU A 259 24.64 -3.68 0.22
CA GLU A 259 26.01 -3.23 -0.03
C GLU A 259 26.84 -4.39 -0.59
N ASN A 260 27.62 -4.14 -1.64
CA ASN A 260 28.61 -5.10 -2.11
C ASN A 260 29.91 -4.89 -1.33
N LEU A 261 30.42 -5.95 -0.70
CA LEU A 261 31.68 -5.93 0.04
C LEU A 261 32.78 -6.58 -0.79
N ASN A 262 33.98 -6.00 -0.76
CA ASN A 262 35.17 -6.55 -1.41
C ASN A 262 36.17 -7.05 -0.36
N LEU A 263 35.92 -8.24 0.16
CA LEU A 263 36.74 -8.89 1.19
C LEU A 263 37.11 -10.29 0.71
N ALA A 264 38.08 -10.40 -0.21
CA ALA A 264 38.38 -11.64 -0.92
C ALA A 264 38.67 -12.83 0.00
N SER A 265 39.34 -12.59 1.12
CA SER A 265 39.66 -13.61 2.13
C SER A 265 38.46 -14.08 2.96
N LEU A 266 37.31 -13.43 2.85
CA LEU A 266 36.08 -13.76 3.56
C LEU A 266 34.97 -14.23 2.60
N THR A 267 35.34 -14.62 1.38
CA THR A 267 34.37 -15.20 0.43
C THR A 267 33.96 -16.62 0.82
N ASP A 268 34.87 -17.39 1.41
CA ASP A 268 34.56 -18.61 2.16
C ASP A 268 34.85 -18.31 3.62
N VAL A 269 33.86 -18.51 4.50
CA VAL A 269 33.95 -18.02 5.88
C VAL A 269 34.00 -19.19 6.85
N ASP A 270 35.05 -19.26 7.66
CA ASP A 270 35.07 -20.13 8.83
C ASP A 270 34.02 -19.66 9.84
N VAL A 271 33.03 -20.51 10.10
CA VAL A 271 31.96 -20.28 11.07
C VAL A 271 32.06 -21.24 12.27
N GLY A 272 33.11 -22.05 12.33
CA GLY A 272 33.31 -23.06 13.36
C GLY A 272 32.10 -24.00 13.46
N GLY A 273 31.75 -24.42 14.68
CA GLY A 273 30.56 -25.26 14.90
C GLY A 273 29.21 -24.55 14.75
N CYS A 274 29.19 -23.29 14.32
CA CYS A 274 27.99 -22.44 14.26
C CYS A 274 27.11 -22.50 15.52
N THR A 275 27.72 -22.30 16.69
CA THR A 275 27.03 -22.35 17.98
C THR A 275 26.81 -20.94 18.49
N MET A 276 25.57 -20.58 18.82
CA MET A 276 25.25 -19.27 19.38
C MET A 276 26.14 -18.93 20.58
N GLY A 277 26.73 -17.73 20.56
CA GLY A 277 27.70 -17.28 21.58
C GLY A 277 29.16 -17.66 21.32
N SER A 278 29.45 -18.49 20.31
CA SER A 278 30.80 -18.86 19.90
C SER A 278 31.03 -18.47 18.43
N VAL A 279 32.01 -17.61 18.17
CA VAL A 279 32.35 -17.10 16.83
C VAL A 279 33.84 -17.18 16.54
N THR A 280 34.17 -17.34 15.26
CA THR A 280 35.55 -17.37 14.75
C THR A 280 36.12 -15.96 14.54
N ALA A 281 37.43 -15.87 14.31
CA ALA A 281 38.07 -14.60 13.95
C ALA A 281 37.55 -14.02 12.61
N GLU A 282 37.21 -14.89 11.66
CA GLU A 282 36.63 -14.49 10.38
C GLU A 282 35.22 -13.91 10.56
N GLN A 283 34.38 -14.54 11.39
CA GLN A 283 33.07 -13.99 11.74
C GLN A 283 33.21 -12.64 12.45
N VAL A 284 34.15 -12.47 13.39
CA VAL A 284 34.39 -11.17 14.05
C VAL A 284 34.76 -10.09 13.04
N THR A 285 35.61 -10.42 12.06
CA THR A 285 36.03 -9.49 11.00
C THR A 285 34.88 -9.17 10.04
N LEU A 286 34.18 -10.19 9.54
CA LEU A 286 33.05 -10.04 8.62
C LEU A 286 31.93 -9.20 9.26
N PHE A 287 31.51 -9.54 10.47
CA PHE A 287 30.50 -8.81 11.22
C PHE A 287 31.00 -7.43 11.71
N GLY A 288 32.29 -7.13 11.57
CA GLY A 288 32.82 -5.76 11.71
C GLY A 288 32.35 -4.85 10.56
N ASN A 289 32.08 -5.42 9.38
CA ASN A 289 31.68 -4.69 8.18
C ASN A 289 30.15 -4.52 8.09
N ARG A 290 29.50 -4.15 9.21
CA ARG A 290 28.06 -3.87 9.24
C ARG A 290 27.71 -2.56 8.54
N ASN A 291 28.61 -1.58 8.61
CA ASN A 291 28.56 -0.27 7.95
C ASN A 291 27.20 0.45 8.09
N PHE A 292 27.12 1.37 9.06
CA PHE A 292 25.96 2.24 9.31
C PHE A 292 24.64 1.51 9.64
N VAL A 293 24.72 0.32 10.24
CA VAL A 293 23.55 -0.47 10.68
C VAL A 293 23.42 -0.39 12.19
N GLY A 294 22.19 -0.18 12.68
CA GLY A 294 21.90 -0.10 14.11
C GLY A 294 22.23 -1.38 14.88
N ALA A 295 22.40 -1.26 16.20
CA ALA A 295 22.68 -2.41 17.06
C ALA A 295 21.51 -3.41 17.12
N ASN A 296 20.27 -2.93 16.92
CA ASN A 296 19.05 -3.74 16.95
C ASN A 296 18.53 -4.13 15.56
N GLU A 297 19.36 -4.00 14.53
CA GLU A 297 18.99 -4.34 13.14
C GLU A 297 19.82 -5.53 12.67
N VAL A 298 19.28 -6.37 11.80
CA VAL A 298 19.94 -7.63 11.40
C VAL A 298 20.76 -7.42 10.13
N VAL A 299 21.98 -7.97 10.09
CA VAL A 299 22.82 -7.95 8.89
C VAL A 299 23.02 -9.38 8.37
N VAL A 300 22.74 -9.60 7.10
CA VAL A 300 22.97 -10.86 6.41
C VAL A 300 24.15 -10.72 5.46
N TYR A 301 25.10 -11.62 5.57
CA TYR A 301 26.28 -11.70 4.72
C TYR A 301 26.14 -12.84 3.71
N MET A 302 26.04 -12.50 2.43
CA MET A 302 26.01 -13.47 1.34
C MET A 302 27.43 -13.83 0.92
N VAL A 303 27.81 -15.09 1.15
CA VAL A 303 29.17 -15.61 0.94
C VAL A 303 29.15 -16.76 -0.07
N ARG A 304 30.33 -17.16 -0.57
CA ARG A 304 30.43 -18.31 -1.48
C ARG A 304 30.19 -19.62 -0.74
N SER A 305 30.84 -19.83 0.40
CA SER A 305 30.67 -21.02 1.23
C SER A 305 30.99 -20.74 2.69
N THR A 306 30.72 -21.71 3.57
CA THR A 306 31.17 -21.70 4.96
C THR A 306 32.12 -22.87 5.23
N VAL A 307 32.94 -22.74 6.26
CA VAL A 307 33.82 -23.81 6.78
C VAL A 307 33.51 -24.02 8.25
N PRO A 308 33.17 -25.24 8.70
CA PRO A 308 32.69 -26.39 7.94
C PRO A 308 31.50 -26.05 7.02
N GLY A 309 31.22 -26.92 6.05
CA GLY A 309 30.20 -26.68 5.03
C GLY A 309 28.76 -26.69 5.57
N TYR A 310 28.23 -25.50 5.87
CA TYR A 310 26.83 -25.24 6.18
C TYR A 310 26.17 -24.39 5.09
N ASN A 311 24.83 -24.43 5.02
CA ASN A 311 24.06 -23.54 4.13
C ASN A 311 23.94 -22.11 4.69
N GLY A 312 24.13 -21.96 5.99
CA GLY A 312 24.12 -20.68 6.66
C GLY A 312 24.67 -20.83 8.08
N CYS A 313 24.89 -19.70 8.73
CA CYS A 313 25.21 -19.67 10.13
C CYS A 313 24.73 -18.37 10.79
N ALA A 314 23.88 -18.52 11.81
CA ALA A 314 23.37 -17.44 12.64
C ALA A 314 24.21 -17.16 13.90
N ALA A 315 25.36 -17.81 14.11
CA ALA A 315 26.25 -17.43 15.20
C ALA A 315 26.91 -16.06 14.89
N TYR A 316 26.72 -15.09 15.78
CA TYR A 316 27.19 -13.72 15.59
C TYR A 316 27.89 -13.14 16.84
N PRO A 317 28.83 -12.20 16.69
CA PRO A 317 29.46 -11.54 17.84
C PRO A 317 28.45 -10.69 18.63
N ASN A 318 28.60 -10.60 19.95
CA ASN A 318 27.66 -9.85 20.80
C ASN A 318 27.40 -8.42 20.29
N GLY A 319 26.13 -7.99 20.29
CA GLY A 319 25.69 -6.69 19.79
C GLY A 319 25.70 -6.54 18.26
N ARG A 320 25.93 -7.62 17.51
CA ARG A 320 25.97 -7.62 16.03
C ARG A 320 25.02 -8.68 15.44
N PRO A 321 23.71 -8.64 15.73
CA PRO A 321 22.77 -9.65 15.27
C PRO A 321 22.80 -9.78 13.74
N GLY A 322 22.93 -11.00 13.26
CA GLY A 322 23.16 -11.25 11.84
C GLY A 322 23.41 -12.71 11.52
N ALA A 323 23.50 -13.01 10.25
CA ALA A 323 23.76 -14.37 9.77
C ALA A 323 24.64 -14.34 8.52
N VAL A 324 25.35 -15.44 8.31
CA VAL A 324 26.02 -15.77 7.04
C VAL A 324 25.11 -16.71 6.26
N VAL A 325 24.93 -16.48 4.97
CA VAL A 325 24.15 -17.37 4.10
C VAL A 325 24.96 -17.64 2.82
N VAL A 326 25.10 -18.92 2.45
CA VAL A 326 25.89 -19.28 1.26
C VAL A 326 25.09 -19.03 -0.02
N ARG A 327 25.79 -18.71 -1.11
CA ARG A 327 25.16 -18.40 -2.40
C ARG A 327 24.34 -19.54 -3.00
N THR A 328 24.63 -20.77 -2.63
CA THR A 328 23.93 -21.99 -3.07
C THR A 328 22.74 -22.36 -2.20
N ALA A 329 22.45 -21.58 -1.15
CA ALA A 329 21.40 -21.86 -0.19
C ALA A 329 20.01 -22.04 -0.82
N SER A 330 19.15 -22.78 -0.13
CA SER A 330 17.74 -22.92 -0.53
C SER A 330 16.99 -21.60 -0.35
N ARG A 331 15.79 -21.51 -0.94
CA ARG A 331 14.92 -20.34 -0.79
C ARG A 331 14.54 -20.01 0.66
N TRP A 332 14.63 -20.99 1.57
CA TRP A 332 14.20 -20.87 2.97
C TRP A 332 15.35 -20.58 3.94
N THR A 333 16.60 -20.79 3.52
CA THR A 333 17.75 -20.66 4.41
C THR A 333 17.87 -19.27 5.01
N LEU A 334 17.60 -18.21 4.24
CA LEU A 334 17.61 -16.86 4.77
C LEU A 334 16.65 -16.72 5.97
N GLY A 335 15.38 -17.11 5.80
CA GLY A 335 14.39 -17.06 6.88
C GLY A 335 14.73 -17.97 8.06
N HIS A 336 15.34 -19.13 7.79
CA HIS A 336 15.78 -20.07 8.81
C HIS A 336 16.90 -19.50 9.69
N GLU A 337 17.96 -18.94 9.08
CA GLU A 337 19.07 -18.34 9.84
C GLU A 337 18.60 -17.11 10.64
N LEU A 338 17.73 -16.27 10.06
CA LEU A 338 17.12 -15.19 10.82
C LEU A 338 16.21 -15.70 11.94
N GLY A 339 15.62 -16.90 11.81
CA GLY A 339 14.87 -17.54 12.88
C GLY A 339 15.76 -17.82 14.10
N HIS A 340 16.97 -18.32 13.88
CA HIS A 340 17.97 -18.45 14.94
C HIS A 340 18.40 -17.11 15.54
N VAL A 341 18.60 -16.07 14.71
CA VAL A 341 18.90 -14.71 15.20
C VAL A 341 17.78 -14.19 16.11
N LEU A 342 16.54 -14.57 15.84
CA LEU A 342 15.37 -14.24 16.65
C LEU A 342 15.11 -15.22 17.81
N GLY A 343 16.03 -16.14 18.08
CA GLY A 343 16.00 -17.03 19.24
C GLY A 343 15.33 -18.39 19.03
N LEU A 344 15.03 -18.77 17.79
CA LEU A 344 14.43 -20.08 17.53
C LEU A 344 15.48 -21.21 17.54
N PRO A 345 15.21 -22.34 18.22
CA PRO A 345 16.03 -23.54 18.09
C PRO A 345 15.61 -24.37 16.87
N HIS A 346 16.47 -25.32 16.47
CA HIS A 346 16.07 -26.35 15.51
C HIS A 346 14.92 -27.22 16.04
N VAL A 347 14.12 -27.73 15.10
CA VAL A 347 13.10 -28.75 15.33
C VAL A 347 13.31 -29.93 14.39
N ASN A 348 12.92 -31.14 14.80
CA ASN A 348 12.96 -32.31 13.93
C ASN A 348 11.64 -32.49 13.16
N ASP A 349 11.35 -31.53 12.28
CA ASP A 349 10.11 -31.52 11.48
C ASP A 349 10.31 -30.75 10.18
N ASN A 350 10.18 -31.43 9.04
CA ASN A 350 10.39 -30.87 7.71
C ASN A 350 9.23 -30.00 7.20
N ASN A 351 8.10 -29.95 7.91
CA ASN A 351 7.04 -29.00 7.59
C ASN A 351 7.33 -27.60 8.18
N ARG A 352 8.31 -27.49 9.08
CA ARG A 352 8.57 -26.26 9.85
C ARG A 352 9.82 -25.54 9.36
N LEU A 353 9.83 -24.21 9.52
CA LEU A 353 10.93 -23.37 9.05
C LEU A 353 12.25 -23.79 9.69
N MET A 354 12.23 -24.09 10.98
CA MET A 354 13.41 -24.39 11.78
C MET A 354 13.84 -25.86 11.70
N THR A 355 13.54 -26.57 10.60
CA THR A 355 13.96 -27.97 10.44
C THR A 355 15.47 -28.14 10.60
N GLY A 356 15.89 -29.01 11.52
CA GLY A 356 17.29 -29.40 11.70
C GLY A 356 17.81 -30.36 10.62
N ASN A 357 16.94 -30.86 9.75
CA ASN A 357 17.29 -31.80 8.68
C ASN A 357 17.73 -31.09 7.38
N GLY A 358 17.87 -29.76 7.41
CA GLY A 358 18.29 -28.95 6.27
C GLY A 358 17.12 -28.37 5.47
N THR A 359 17.23 -27.09 5.12
CA THR A 359 16.15 -26.29 4.52
C THR A 359 15.75 -26.72 3.09
N PHE A 360 16.59 -27.48 2.39
CA PHE A 360 16.20 -28.13 1.12
C PHE A 360 15.16 -29.23 1.30
N ASN A 361 15.04 -29.78 2.51
CA ASN A 361 14.12 -30.88 2.81
C ASN A 361 12.77 -30.39 3.32
N ILE A 362 12.47 -29.07 3.24
CA ILE A 362 11.17 -28.54 3.64
C ILE A 362 10.07 -29.09 2.72
N THR A 363 9.05 -29.72 3.33
CA THR A 363 7.98 -30.45 2.63
C THR A 363 6.65 -29.71 2.56
N ASN A 364 6.44 -28.70 3.40
CA ASN A 364 5.23 -27.88 3.42
C ASN A 364 5.59 -26.43 3.05
N PRO A 365 5.51 -26.00 1.78
CA PRO A 365 5.78 -24.62 1.41
C PRO A 365 4.48 -23.75 1.37
N PRO A 366 4.42 -22.58 2.03
CA PRO A 366 5.42 -22.04 2.96
C PRO A 366 5.48 -22.83 4.28
N PRO A 367 6.68 -22.99 4.88
CA PRO A 367 6.85 -23.75 6.09
C PRO A 367 6.12 -23.14 7.27
N ASP A 368 5.69 -24.02 8.17
CA ASP A 368 4.95 -23.66 9.36
C ASP A 368 5.86 -22.96 10.39
N LEU A 369 5.26 -22.02 11.12
CA LEU A 369 5.77 -21.47 12.37
C LEU A 369 4.77 -21.75 13.49
N ALA A 370 5.16 -22.53 14.49
CA ALA A 370 4.32 -22.81 15.64
C ALA A 370 4.13 -21.56 16.50
N SER A 371 3.01 -21.47 17.23
CA SER A 371 2.70 -20.31 18.08
C SER A 371 3.80 -19.97 19.09
N GLY A 372 4.48 -20.99 19.65
CA GLY A 372 5.64 -20.79 20.52
C GLY A 372 6.82 -20.11 19.82
N GLU A 373 7.11 -20.48 18.58
CA GLU A 373 8.15 -19.83 17.77
C GLU A 373 7.77 -18.39 17.45
N GLN A 374 6.52 -18.15 17.05
CA GLN A 374 6.01 -16.80 16.77
C GLN A 374 6.21 -15.88 17.98
N ASN A 375 5.83 -16.34 19.17
CA ASN A 375 6.01 -15.58 20.41
C ASN A 375 7.48 -15.29 20.71
N THR A 376 8.38 -16.25 20.51
CA THR A 376 9.83 -16.05 20.68
C THR A 376 10.36 -15.00 19.70
N MET A 377 9.96 -15.07 18.43
CA MET A 377 10.39 -14.10 17.41
C MET A 377 9.94 -12.68 17.73
N ILE A 378 8.68 -12.52 18.17
CA ILE A 378 8.12 -11.23 18.62
C ILE A 378 8.88 -10.72 19.85
N GLY A 379 9.20 -11.60 20.80
CA GLY A 379 9.90 -11.29 22.05
C GLY A 379 11.41 -11.12 21.94
N SER A 380 12.00 -11.26 20.75
CA SER A 380 13.47 -11.28 20.54
C SER A 380 14.19 -9.96 20.85
N GLY A 381 13.46 -8.85 20.97
CA GLY A 381 14.04 -7.50 21.08
C GLY A 381 14.57 -6.91 19.77
N LEU A 382 14.64 -7.71 18.70
CA LEU A 382 14.96 -7.28 17.34
C LEU A 382 13.70 -7.01 16.50
N SER A 383 12.59 -7.66 16.87
CA SER A 383 11.25 -7.32 16.41
C SER A 383 10.77 -6.07 17.17
N VAL A 384 10.54 -4.98 16.44
CA VAL A 384 10.17 -3.67 17.00
C VAL A 384 8.75 -3.31 16.60
N LYS A 385 7.95 -2.84 17.56
CA LYS A 385 6.57 -2.40 17.32
C LYS A 385 6.49 -1.30 16.28
N LEU A 386 5.49 -1.42 15.39
CA LEU A 386 5.17 -0.46 14.33
C LEU A 386 4.36 0.74 14.82
#